data_AF-A0A832XPA8-F1
#
_entry.id   AF-A0A832XPA8-F1
#
_cell.length_a   1.000
_cell.length_b   1.000
_cell.length_c   1.000
_cell.angle_alpha   90.00
_cell.angle_beta   90.00
_cell.angle_gamma   90.00
#
_symmetry.space_group_name_H-M   'P 1'
#
loop_
_entity.id
_entity.type
_entity.pdbx_description
1 polymer ?
#
loop_
_entity_poly.entity_id
_entity_poly.type
_entity_poly.pdbx_seq_one_letter_code
_entity_poly.pdbx_strand_id
1 'polypeptide(L)' 'MLRCKDCPHWYGGEDYGYGSCRLKLRREEQRFLTFGQQECDEGMEEGAVNDGRAGAPDG' A
#
# COMPACT_ATOMS: atom_id res chain seq x y z
N MET A 1 2.34 11.75 -5.74
CA MET A 1 3.19 10.59 -5.39
C MET A 1 2.32 9.61 -4.64
N LEU A 2 2.27 8.36 -5.09
CA LEU A 2 1.48 7.29 -4.45
C LEU A 2 2.18 6.87 -3.15
N ARG A 3 1.45 6.70 -2.05
CA ARG A 3 2.03 6.12 -0.83
C ARG A 3 1.75 4.63 -0.80
N CYS A 4 2.63 3.85 -0.17
CA CYS A 4 2.46 2.39 -0.08
C CYS A 4 1.10 2.01 0.54
N LYS A 5 0.62 2.75 1.56
CA LYS A 5 -0.70 2.50 2.17
C LYS A 5 -1.89 2.68 1.23
N ASP A 6 -1.70 3.44 0.15
CA ASP A 6 -2.73 3.71 -0.86
C ASP A 6 -2.64 2.71 -2.04
N CYS A 7 -1.67 1.78 -2.03
CA CYS A 7 -1.49 0.75 -3.05
C CYS A 7 -2.41 -0.47 -2.77
N PRO A 8 -3.17 -0.97 -3.76
CA PRO A 8 -4.05 -2.15 -3.58
C PRO A 8 -3.28 -3.45 -3.32
N HIS A 9 -1.97 -3.45 -3.53
CA HIS A 9 -1.09 -4.58 -3.28
C HIS A 9 -0.38 -4.50 -1.92
N TRP A 10 -0.66 -3.46 -1.14
CA TRP A 10 -0.12 -3.28 0.19
C TRP A 10 -1.07 -3.83 1.25
N TYR A 11 -0.53 -4.71 2.08
CA TYR A 11 -1.22 -5.35 3.18
C TYR A 11 -0.49 -5.00 4.47
N GLY A 12 -0.93 -3.92 5.12
CA GLY A 12 -0.42 -3.43 6.39
C GLY A 12 -1.51 -2.88 7.28
N GLY A 13 -1.25 -2.88 8.59
CA GLY A 13 -2.14 -2.28 9.58
C GLY A 13 -1.76 -0.83 9.83
N GLU A 14 -2.74 0.04 9.98
CA GLU A 14 -2.51 1.44 10.33
C GLU A 14 -1.94 1.60 11.75
N ASP A 15 -2.20 0.64 12.64
CA ASP A 15 -1.68 0.58 14.02
C ASP A 15 -0.15 0.73 14.12
N TYR A 16 0.58 0.10 13.20
CA TYR A 16 2.05 0.12 13.21
C TYR A 16 2.63 0.92 12.05
N GLY A 17 1.81 1.29 11.07
CA GLY A 17 2.24 2.01 9.86
C GLY A 17 3.13 1.19 8.93
N TYR A 18 3.37 -0.09 9.19
CA TYR A 18 4.13 -1.00 8.33
C TYR A 18 3.23 -2.07 7.72
N GLY A 19 3.57 -2.48 6.49
CA GLY A 19 2.82 -3.48 5.74
C GLY A 19 3.67 -4.19 4.71
N SER A 20 3.25 -5.41 4.41
CA SER A 20 3.82 -6.22 3.34
C SER A 20 3.28 -5.79 1.97
N CYS A 21 4.16 -5.60 0.99
CA CYS A 21 3.78 -5.41 -0.40
C CYS A 21 3.82 -6.75 -1.14
N ARG A 22 2.68 -7.16 -1.71
CA ARG A 22 2.55 -8.42 -2.45
C ARG A 22 3.39 -8.44 -3.73
N LEU A 23 3.56 -7.32 -4.40
CA LEU A 23 4.37 -7.26 -5.62
C LEU A 23 5.87 -7.36 -5.33
N LYS A 24 6.36 -6.70 -4.27
CA LYS A 24 7.73 -6.92 -3.78
C LYS A 24 7.97 -8.37 -3.37
N LEU A 25 6.99 -9.00 -2.72
CA LEU A 25 7.05 -10.42 -2.38
C LEU A 25 7.16 -11.30 -3.64
N ARG A 26 6.37 -11.03 -4.70
CA ARG A 26 6.46 -11.76 -5.97
C ARG A 26 7.78 -11.56 -6.71
N ARG A 27 8.44 -10.42 -6.53
CA ARG A 27 9.78 -10.13 -7.06
C ARG A 27 10.90 -10.72 -6.20
N GLU A 28 10.56 -11.47 -5.15
CA GLU A 28 11.51 -12.05 -4.20
C GLU A 28 12.42 -10.98 -3.56
N GLU A 29 11.94 -9.74 -3.48
CA GLU A 29 12.67 -8.67 -2.80
C GLU A 29 12.73 -8.98 -1.31
N GLN A 30 13.94 -9.03 -0.77
CA GLN A 30 14.18 -9.20 0.67
C GLN A 30 13.49 -8.10 1.52
N ARG A 31 13.12 -6.97 0.91
CA ARG A 31 12.48 -5.82 1.55
C ARG A 31 11.01 -5.66 1.12
N PHE A 32 10.26 -6.76 1.16
CA PHE A 32 8.82 -6.74 0.90
C PHE A 32 8.01 -6.04 2.02
N LEU A 33 8.60 -5.84 3.20
CA LEU A 33 8.03 -5.00 4.26
C LEU A 33 8.31 -3.52 3.97
N THR A 34 7.26 -2.70 3.94
CA THR A 34 7.32 -1.27 3.60
C THR A 34 6.55 -0.45 4.62
N PHE A 35 6.96 0.80 4.82
CA PHE A 35 6.21 1.75 5.66
C PHE A 35 5.12 2.41 4.79
N GLY A 36 3.92 2.54 5.32
CA GLY A 36 2.74 2.94 4.57
C GLY A 36 2.86 4.34 3.97
N GLN A 37 3.55 5.26 4.65
CA GLN A 37 3.70 6.65 4.19
C GLN A 37 4.89 6.87 3.24
N GLN A 38 5.70 5.83 2.97
CA GLN A 38 6.81 5.94 2.02
C GLN A 38 6.24 6.19 0.62
N GLU A 39 7.03 6.82 -0.23
CA GLU A 39 6.75 6.83 -1.66
C GLU A 39 6.75 5.39 -2.18
N CYS A 40 5.65 5.02 -2.82
CA CYS A 40 5.52 3.73 -3.46
C CYS A 40 6.21 3.80 -4.82
N ASP A 41 7.24 2.98 -4.98
CA ASP A 41 7.95 2.78 -6.26
C ASP A 41 7.06 2.11 -7.32
N GLU A 42 5.89 1.61 -6.92
CA GLU A 42 4.84 1.12 -7.80
C GLU A 42 4.12 2.30 -8.45
N GLY A 43 4.85 2.99 -9.32
CA GLY A 43 4.36 4.10 -10.11
C GLY A 43 3.27 3.65 -11.07
N MET A 44 2.01 3.79 -10.66
CA MET A 44 0.85 4.01 -11.52
C MET A 44 0.81 3.10 -12.77
N GLU A 45 0.82 1.78 -12.59
CA GLU A 45 0.36 0.90 -13.66
C GLU A 45 -1.18 0.96 -13.67
N GLU A 46 -1.71 1.40 -14.81
CA GLU A 46 -3.06 1.90 -15.05
C GLU A 46 -4.19 1.13 -14.35
N GLY A 47 -5.02 1.87 -13.60
CA GLY A 47 -6.34 1.38 -13.19
C GLY A 47 -6.46 0.87 -11.76
N ALA A 48 -5.76 1.49 -10.80
CA ALA A 48 -6.21 1.49 -9.41
C ALA A 48 -7.61 2.11 -9.38
N VAL A 49 -8.61 1.24 -9.55
CA VAL A 49 -10.02 1.53 -9.44
C VAL A 49 -10.20 2.34 -8.17
N ASN A 50 -10.83 3.49 -8.36
CA ASN A 50 -11.41 4.31 -7.31
C ASN A 50 -12.43 3.48 -6.52
N ASP A 51 -11.97 2.54 -5.67
CA ASP A 51 -12.83 1.90 -4.68
C ASP A 51 -12.84 2.80 -3.43
N GLY A 52 -13.55 3.91 -3.58
CA GLY A 52 -14.61 4.41 -2.70
C GLY A 52 -14.61 4.18 -1.19
N ARG A 53 -13.53 3.79 -0.51
CA ARG A 53 -13.49 3.71 0.96
C ARG A 53 -12.97 5.02 1.54
N ALA A 54 -13.70 6.10 1.21
CA ALA A 54 -13.76 7.27 2.07
C ALA A 54 -14.15 6.81 3.49
N GLY A 55 -13.52 7.42 4.49
CA GLY A 55 -13.40 6.92 5.86
C GLY A 55 -14.69 6.45 6.53
N ALA A 56 -14.52 5.52 7.46
CA ALA A 56 -15.51 5.29 8.50
C ALA A 56 -15.50 6.52 9.44
N PRO A 57 -16.62 7.24 9.63
CA PRO A 57 -16.76 8.13 10.77
C PRO A 57 -16.91 7.27 12.03
N ASP A 58 -15.99 7.45 12.96
CA ASP A 58 -16.08 6.97 14.33
C ASP A 58 -17.27 7.69 15.00
N GLY A 59 -18.21 6.92 15.56
CA GLY A 59 -19.42 7.39 16.22
C GLY A 59 -19.65 6.67 17.53
#